data_AF-A0A925BH07-F1
#
_entry.id   AF-A0A925BH07-F1
#
_cell.length_a   1.000
_cell.length_b   1.000
_cell.length_c   1.000
_cell.angle_alpha   90.00
_cell.angle_beta   90.00
_cell.angle_gamma   90.00
#
_symmetry.space_group_name_H-M   'P 1'
#
loop_
_entity.id
_entity.type
_entity.pdbx_description
1 polymer ?
#
loop_
_entity_poly.entity_id
_entity_poly.type
_entity_poly.pdbx_seq_one_letter_code
_entity_poly.pdbx_strand_id
1 'polypeptide(L)'
;MQQTQGWHVANWGLWGWLETIIKFVGIVAAYAAFFASSGDLIVGGNPELGAVIIVALATLITIVAITIRIRQREVISMVYALLNFLAHVGLVIALLRVPTQTTLPLVFAVAFVIGELVKQYFLKVTGYTEQGQDIAGMIRFSRIVMSAYILLVIALII
;
A
#
# COMPACT_ATOMS: atom_id res chain seq x y z
N MET A 1 -29.77 -2.74 18.70
CA MET A 1 -29.79 -2.81 17.22
C MET A 1 -28.76 -1.81 16.70
N GLN A 2 -27.67 -2.27 16.10
CA GLN A 2 -26.72 -1.39 15.40
C GLN A 2 -27.44 -0.85 14.16
N GLN A 3 -27.61 0.48 14.06
CA GLN A 3 -28.08 1.08 12.82
C GLN A 3 -27.09 0.71 11.70
N THR A 4 -27.60 0.16 10.60
CA THR A 4 -26.80 -0.16 9.42
C THR A 4 -26.33 1.15 8.79
N GLN A 5 -25.12 1.60 9.12
CA GLN A 5 -24.55 2.80 8.53
C GLN A 5 -24.41 2.60 7.01
N GLY A 6 -24.93 3.54 6.22
CA GLY A 6 -24.82 3.52 4.76
C GLY A 6 -23.39 3.82 4.29
N TRP A 7 -23.20 3.85 2.97
CA TRP A 7 -21.97 4.39 2.39
C TRP A 7 -21.83 5.88 2.76
N HIS A 8 -20.64 6.28 3.17
CA HIS A 8 -20.36 7.65 3.60
C HIS A 8 -18.98 8.12 3.13
N VAL A 9 -18.80 9.43 3.18
CA VAL A 9 -17.50 10.08 3.01
C VAL A 9 -17.02 10.52 4.38
N ALA A 10 -15.89 9.98 4.83
CA ALA A 10 -15.35 10.30 6.15
C ALA A 10 -14.54 11.61 6.14
N ASN A 11 -14.52 12.29 7.29
CA ASN A 11 -13.71 13.49 7.49
C ASN A 11 -12.36 13.11 8.10
N TRP A 12 -11.33 12.96 7.26
CA TRP A 12 -10.00 12.47 7.67
C TRP A 12 -9.07 13.54 8.25
N GLY A 13 -9.44 14.81 8.15
CA GLY A 13 -8.56 15.94 8.49
C GLY A 13 -7.29 15.98 7.64
N LEU A 14 -6.39 16.92 7.96
CA LEU A 14 -5.18 17.17 7.18
C LEU A 14 -4.25 15.95 7.08
N TRP A 15 -4.04 15.25 8.18
CA TRP A 15 -3.06 14.16 8.26
C TRP A 15 -3.49 12.91 7.48
N GLY A 16 -4.79 12.57 7.45
CA GLY A 16 -5.27 11.46 6.64
C GLY A 16 -5.20 11.75 5.14
N TRP A 17 -5.43 13.00 4.74
CA TRP A 17 -5.19 13.45 3.36
C TRP A 17 -3.71 13.41 3.00
N LEU A 18 -2.82 13.85 3.89
CA LEU A 18 -1.38 13.81 3.66
C LEU A 18 -0.86 12.37 3.47
N GLU A 19 -1.28 11.43 4.33
CA GLU A 19 -0.98 10.00 4.14
C GLU A 19 -1.43 9.53 2.75
N THR A 20 -2.67 9.84 2.39
CA THR A 20 -3.28 9.40 1.13
C THR A 20 -2.54 9.94 -0.07
N ILE A 21 -2.22 11.24 -0.09
CA ILE A 21 -1.48 11.89 -1.19
C ILE A 21 -0.10 11.26 -1.35
N ILE A 22 0.63 11.08 -0.26
CA ILE A 22 1.98 10.50 -0.30
C ILE A 22 1.93 9.08 -0.89
N LYS A 23 1.01 8.23 -0.42
CA LYS A 23 0.89 6.88 -0.96
C LYS A 23 0.36 6.87 -2.40
N PHE A 24 -0.46 7.86 -2.77
CA PHE A 24 -0.94 8.01 -4.13
C PHE A 24 0.21 8.29 -5.12
N VAL A 25 1.26 9.03 -4.71
CA VAL A 25 2.50 9.15 -5.50
C VAL A 25 3.10 7.77 -5.76
N GLY A 26 3.14 6.91 -4.74
CA GLY A 26 3.59 5.52 -4.90
C GLY A 26 2.71 4.73 -5.88
N ILE A 27 1.39 4.80 -5.74
CA ILE A 27 0.42 4.16 -6.65
C ILE A 27 0.66 4.59 -8.10
N VAL A 28 0.87 5.89 -8.35
CA VAL A 28 1.20 6.41 -9.69
C VAL A 28 2.52 5.84 -10.19
N ALA A 29 3.56 5.75 -9.36
CA ALA A 29 4.84 5.14 -9.74
C ALA A 29 4.70 3.66 -10.10
N ALA A 30 3.89 2.90 -9.36
CA ALA A 30 3.63 1.49 -9.66
C ALA A 30 2.86 1.31 -10.98
N TYR A 31 1.87 2.15 -11.27
CA TYR A 31 1.20 2.15 -12.57
C TYR A 31 2.16 2.53 -13.70
N ALA A 32 2.99 3.56 -13.50
CA ALA A 32 4.00 3.93 -14.47
C ALA A 32 5.00 2.78 -14.73
N ALA A 33 5.40 2.03 -13.69
CA ALA A 33 6.24 0.85 -13.84
C ALA A 33 5.55 -0.21 -14.69
N PHE A 34 4.28 -0.51 -14.40
CA PHE A 34 3.50 -1.47 -15.17
C PHE A 34 3.37 -1.08 -16.64
N PHE A 35 2.99 0.17 -16.94
CA PHE A 35 2.80 0.62 -18.33
C PHE A 35 4.12 0.80 -19.09
N ALA A 36 5.23 1.06 -18.41
CA ALA A 36 6.57 1.08 -19.01
C ALA A 36 7.14 -0.34 -19.21
N SER A 37 6.59 -1.35 -18.54
CA SER A 37 7.03 -2.74 -18.66
C SER A 37 6.40 -3.42 -19.88
N SER A 38 7.20 -4.18 -20.63
CA SER A 38 6.76 -4.98 -21.77
C SER A 38 7.55 -6.28 -21.84
N GLY A 39 6.99 -7.29 -22.50
CA GLY A 39 7.64 -8.60 -22.66
C GLY A 39 7.03 -9.70 -21.78
N ASP A 40 7.66 -10.87 -21.83
CA ASP A 40 7.23 -12.07 -21.11
C ASP A 40 7.58 -12.00 -19.62
N LEU A 41 6.90 -12.81 -18.82
CA LEU A 41 7.17 -12.90 -17.38
C LEU A 41 8.42 -13.76 -17.12
N ILE A 42 9.41 -13.17 -16.45
CA ILE A 42 10.64 -13.83 -16.02
C ILE A 42 10.45 -14.28 -14.57
N VAL A 43 10.09 -15.55 -14.39
CA VAL A 43 9.96 -16.16 -13.06
C VAL A 43 11.27 -16.86 -12.66
N GLY A 44 11.81 -17.72 -13.53
CA GLY A 44 13.06 -18.43 -13.29
C GLY A 44 14.28 -17.53 -13.52
N GLY A 45 15.21 -17.49 -12.56
CA GLY A 45 16.44 -16.70 -12.66
C GLY A 45 16.24 -15.19 -12.55
N ASN A 46 15.06 -14.73 -12.10
CA ASN A 46 14.80 -13.31 -11.87
C ASN A 46 15.70 -12.79 -10.73
N PRO A 47 16.61 -11.81 -10.98
CA PRO A 47 17.50 -11.30 -9.94
C PRO A 47 16.71 -10.61 -8.81
N GLU A 48 15.55 -10.04 -9.12
CA GLU A 48 14.67 -9.33 -8.18
C GLU A 48 13.58 -10.23 -7.59
N LEU A 49 13.74 -11.56 -7.61
CA LEU A 49 12.70 -12.48 -7.13
C LEU A 49 12.32 -12.22 -5.66
N GLY A 50 13.28 -11.79 -4.83
CA GLY A 50 13.02 -11.37 -3.45
C GLY A 50 12.04 -10.19 -3.39
N ALA A 51 12.27 -9.14 -4.18
CA ALA A 51 11.37 -7.99 -4.28
C ALA A 51 9.99 -8.41 -4.80
N VAL A 52 9.93 -9.28 -5.82
CA VAL A 52 8.67 -9.84 -6.35
C VAL A 52 7.87 -10.54 -5.25
N ILE A 53 8.51 -11.40 -4.45
CA ILE A 53 7.84 -12.13 -3.36
C ILE A 53 7.30 -11.16 -2.31
N ILE A 54 8.09 -10.15 -1.92
CA ILE A 54 7.66 -9.15 -0.94
C ILE A 54 6.43 -8.38 -1.44
N VAL A 55 6.45 -7.88 -2.68
CA VAL A 55 5.31 -7.16 -3.26
C VAL A 55 4.11 -8.10 -3.39
N ALA A 56 4.29 -9.35 -3.83
CA ALA A 56 3.22 -10.33 -3.93
C ALA A 56 2.53 -10.61 -2.58
N LEU A 57 3.30 -10.75 -1.50
CA LEU A 57 2.76 -10.86 -0.14
C LEU A 57 2.04 -9.59 0.29
N ALA A 58 2.59 -8.41 -0.02
CA ALA A 58 1.93 -7.13 0.25
C ALA A 58 0.60 -7.00 -0.52
N THR A 59 0.52 -7.51 -1.76
CA THR A 59 -0.72 -7.58 -2.55
C THR A 59 -1.79 -8.36 -1.80
N LEU A 60 -1.45 -9.49 -1.18
CA LEU A 60 -2.42 -10.27 -0.39
C LEU A 60 -2.94 -9.47 0.81
N ILE A 61 -2.09 -8.68 1.46
CA ILE A 61 -2.51 -7.78 2.56
C ILE A 61 -3.51 -6.72 2.06
N THR A 62 -3.36 -6.22 0.83
CA THR A 62 -4.32 -5.25 0.27
C THR A 62 -5.73 -5.83 0.04
N ILE A 63 -5.87 -7.15 -0.15
CA ILE A 63 -7.18 -7.83 -0.19
C ILE A 63 -7.88 -7.75 1.18
N VAL A 64 -7.11 -7.93 2.25
CA VAL A 64 -7.62 -7.76 3.62
C VAL A 64 -8.07 -6.30 3.84
N ALA A 65 -7.28 -5.34 3.35
CA ALA A 65 -7.65 -3.92 3.42
C ALA A 65 -8.97 -3.61 2.69
N ILE A 66 -9.18 -4.16 1.48
CA ILE A 66 -10.45 -4.02 0.75
C ILE A 66 -11.61 -4.56 1.60
N THR A 67 -11.46 -5.75 2.19
CA THR A 67 -12.50 -6.37 3.03
C THR A 67 -12.87 -5.48 4.21
N ILE A 68 -11.86 -4.88 4.86
CA ILE A 68 -12.05 -3.91 5.94
C ILE A 68 -12.82 -2.68 5.45
N ARG A 69 -12.47 -2.14 4.27
CA ARG A 69 -13.16 -0.96 3.68
C ARG A 69 -14.60 -1.26 3.28
N ILE A 70 -14.90 -2.48 2.81
CA ILE A 70 -16.28 -2.90 2.50
C ILE A 70 -17.13 -2.83 3.77
N ARG A 71 -16.61 -3.29 4.90
CA ARG A 71 -17.31 -3.27 6.20
C ARG A 71 -17.51 -1.85 6.71
N GLN A 72 -16.55 -0.96 6.46
CA GLN A 72 -16.62 0.44 6.87
C GLN A 72 -17.55 1.27 6.00
N ARG A 73 -17.79 0.84 4.76
CA ARG A 73 -18.63 1.56 3.79
C ARG A 73 -18.19 3.01 3.61
N GLU A 74 -16.88 3.23 3.56
CA GLU A 74 -16.31 4.56 3.33
C GLU A 74 -15.83 4.65 1.88
N VAL A 75 -16.36 5.62 1.14
CA VAL A 75 -16.27 5.69 -0.32
C VAL A 75 -14.83 5.96 -0.78
N ILE A 76 -14.14 6.93 -0.17
CA ILE A 76 -12.83 7.36 -0.66
C ILE A 76 -11.77 6.29 -0.36
N SER A 77 -11.81 5.70 0.83
CA SER A 77 -10.98 4.58 1.27
C SER A 77 -11.19 3.36 0.39
N MET A 78 -12.43 3.11 -0.05
CA MET A 78 -12.73 2.01 -0.96
C MET A 78 -12.06 2.23 -2.31
N VAL A 79 -12.24 3.41 -2.91
CA VAL A 79 -11.60 3.76 -4.19
C VAL A 79 -10.08 3.66 -4.06
N TYR A 80 -9.51 4.24 -3.00
CA TYR A 80 -8.09 4.14 -2.71
C TYR A 80 -7.62 2.70 -2.57
N ALA A 81 -8.35 1.84 -1.84
CA ALA A 81 -7.97 0.45 -1.64
C ALA A 81 -7.96 -0.35 -2.94
N LEU A 82 -8.91 -0.10 -3.84
CA LEU A 82 -8.96 -0.74 -5.16
C LEU A 82 -7.79 -0.30 -6.05
N LEU A 83 -7.52 1.02 -6.11
CA LEU A 83 -6.37 1.55 -6.86
C LEU A 83 -5.06 1.01 -6.29
N ASN A 84 -4.95 0.94 -4.97
CA ASN A 84 -3.78 0.41 -4.30
C ASN A 84 -3.55 -1.07 -4.60
N PHE A 85 -4.59 -1.91 -4.56
CA PHE A 85 -4.50 -3.33 -4.92
C PHE A 85 -4.04 -3.50 -6.37
N LEU A 86 -4.67 -2.78 -7.31
CA LEU A 86 -4.30 -2.85 -8.72
C LEU A 86 -2.87 -2.35 -8.97
N ALA A 87 -2.43 -1.32 -8.26
CA ALA A 87 -1.05 -0.85 -8.33
C ALA A 87 -0.05 -1.91 -7.84
N HIS A 88 -0.34 -2.60 -6.73
CA HIS A 88 0.49 -3.71 -6.25
C HIS A 88 0.56 -4.85 -7.27
N VAL A 89 -0.58 -5.25 -7.85
CA VAL A 89 -0.63 -6.26 -8.93
C VAL A 89 0.20 -5.81 -10.13
N GLY A 90 0.04 -4.55 -10.56
CA GLY A 90 0.80 -3.97 -11.66
C GLY A 90 2.31 -3.97 -11.38
N LEU A 91 2.71 -3.67 -10.15
CA LEU A 91 4.11 -3.67 -9.74
C LEU A 91 4.72 -5.07 -9.72
N VAL A 92 4.00 -6.09 -9.26
CA VAL A 92 4.42 -7.50 -9.36
C VAL A 92 4.67 -7.86 -10.83
N ILE A 93 3.74 -7.51 -11.72
CA ILE A 93 3.89 -7.79 -13.15
C ILE A 93 5.09 -7.02 -13.74
N ALA A 94 5.28 -5.76 -13.37
CA ALA A 94 6.39 -4.95 -13.84
C ALA A 94 7.75 -5.56 -13.47
N LEU A 95 7.93 -5.96 -12.20
CA LEU A 95 9.15 -6.61 -11.72
C LEU A 95 9.38 -7.99 -12.34
N LEU A 96 8.31 -8.70 -12.71
CA LEU A 96 8.42 -9.96 -13.44
C LEU A 96 8.79 -9.74 -14.92
N ARG A 97 8.35 -8.65 -15.57
CA ARG A 97 8.66 -8.38 -16.98
C ARG A 97 10.03 -7.74 -17.17
N VAL A 98 10.39 -6.78 -16.33
CA VAL A 98 11.62 -5.98 -16.44
C VAL A 98 12.29 -5.90 -15.07
N PRO A 99 12.99 -6.98 -14.64
CA PRO A 99 13.64 -7.01 -13.32
C PRO A 99 14.63 -5.86 -13.10
N THR A 100 15.29 -5.41 -14.15
CA THR A 100 16.28 -4.33 -14.08
C THR A 100 15.66 -2.94 -13.80
N GLN A 101 14.33 -2.80 -13.84
CA GLN A 101 13.64 -1.54 -13.61
C GLN A 101 13.36 -1.33 -12.10
N THR A 102 14.34 -0.83 -11.36
CA THR A 102 14.22 -0.65 -9.90
C THR A 102 13.73 0.73 -9.46
N THR A 103 13.88 1.76 -10.30
CA THR A 103 13.62 3.17 -9.90
C THR A 103 12.16 3.42 -9.49
N LEU A 104 11.19 3.03 -10.31
CA LEU A 104 9.76 3.25 -10.01
C LEU A 104 9.26 2.36 -8.85
N PRO A 105 9.63 1.07 -8.75
CA PRO A 105 9.39 0.28 -7.55
C PRO A 105 9.98 0.91 -6.28
N LEU A 106 11.16 1.52 -6.36
CA LEU A 106 11.78 2.20 -5.22
C LEU A 106 10.98 3.45 -4.80
N VAL A 107 10.52 4.27 -5.75
CA VAL A 107 9.63 5.41 -5.47
C VAL A 107 8.35 4.94 -4.80
N PHE A 108 7.75 3.85 -5.29
CA PHE A 108 6.60 3.22 -4.67
C PHE A 108 6.90 2.81 -3.22
N ALA A 109 7.96 2.05 -2.99
CA ALA A 109 8.28 1.52 -1.66
C ALA A 109 8.57 2.65 -0.65
N VAL A 110 9.36 3.66 -1.05
CA VAL A 110 9.69 4.82 -0.22
C VAL A 110 8.45 5.65 0.10
N ALA A 111 7.58 5.91 -0.88
CA ALA A 111 6.33 6.61 -0.67
C ALA A 111 5.44 5.88 0.36
N PHE A 112 5.36 4.55 0.30
CA PHE A 112 4.60 3.78 1.27
C PHE A 112 5.24 3.80 2.67
N VAL A 113 6.56 3.75 2.79
CA VAL A 113 7.26 3.93 4.09
C VAL A 113 6.93 5.29 4.70
N ILE A 114 7.05 6.38 3.93
CA ILE A 114 6.73 7.72 4.41
C ILE A 114 5.24 7.83 4.78
N GLY A 115 4.36 7.26 3.95
CA GLY A 115 2.93 7.20 4.23
C GLY A 115 2.60 6.49 5.55
N GLU A 116 3.24 5.35 5.84
CA GLU A 116 3.06 4.65 7.11
C GLU A 116 3.61 5.46 8.30
N LEU A 117 4.70 6.22 8.14
CA LEU A 117 5.18 7.13 9.19
C LEU A 117 4.17 8.25 9.48
N VAL A 118 3.61 8.86 8.42
CA VAL A 118 2.57 9.89 8.54
C VAL A 118 1.32 9.31 9.21
N LYS A 119 0.91 8.09 8.84
CA LYS A 119 -0.20 7.37 9.48
C LYS A 119 0.05 7.15 10.97
N GLN A 120 1.23 6.68 11.36
CA GLN A 120 1.56 6.48 12.77
C GLN A 120 1.53 7.79 13.55
N TYR A 121 1.99 8.89 12.95
CA TYR A 121 1.88 10.22 13.54
C TYR A 121 0.42 10.65 13.69
N PHE A 122 -0.38 10.52 12.64
CA PHE A 122 -1.82 10.79 12.64
C PHE A 122 -2.55 10.07 13.78
N LEU A 123 -2.33 8.76 13.92
CA LEU A 123 -2.96 7.93 14.95
C LEU A 123 -2.61 8.42 16.37
N LYS A 124 -1.36 8.84 16.58
CA LYS A 124 -0.91 9.36 17.88
C LYS A 124 -1.53 10.72 18.21
N VAL A 125 -1.59 11.64 17.25
CA VAL A 125 -2.03 13.02 17.52
C VAL A 125 -3.55 13.17 17.57
N THR A 126 -4.29 12.35 16.83
CA THR A 126 -5.76 12.45 16.78
C THR A 126 -6.45 11.48 17.73
N GLY A 127 -5.76 10.44 18.20
CA GLY A 127 -6.37 9.36 18.93
C GLY A 127 -7.37 8.53 18.10
N TYR A 128 -7.27 8.62 16.76
CA TYR A 128 -8.18 7.91 15.87
C TYR A 128 -8.08 6.39 16.08
N THR A 129 -9.24 5.75 16.21
CA THR A 129 -9.40 4.30 16.37
C THR A 129 -10.41 3.78 15.34
N GLU A 130 -10.21 2.56 14.86
CA GLU A 130 -11.04 1.96 13.82
C GLU A 130 -11.48 0.54 14.21
N GLN A 131 -12.77 0.22 14.05
CA GLN A 131 -13.33 -1.12 14.32
C GLN A 131 -13.04 -1.69 15.73
N GLY A 132 -12.96 -0.83 16.74
CA GLY A 132 -12.66 -1.26 18.12
C GLY A 132 -11.19 -1.67 18.33
N GLN A 133 -10.31 -1.40 17.37
CA GLN A 133 -8.86 -1.51 17.59
C GLN A 133 -8.36 -0.34 18.41
N ASP A 134 -7.42 -0.62 19.31
CA ASP A 134 -6.70 0.41 20.03
C ASP A 134 -5.59 1.02 19.15
N ILE A 135 -5.16 2.22 19.54
CA ILE A 135 -4.10 2.96 18.82
C ILE A 135 -2.81 2.13 18.75
N ALA A 136 -2.48 1.40 19.82
CA ALA A 136 -1.27 0.59 19.88
C ALA A 136 -1.31 -0.57 18.89
N GLY A 137 -2.45 -1.26 18.75
CA GLY A 137 -2.66 -2.31 17.75
C GLY A 137 -2.56 -1.78 16.32
N MET A 138 -3.21 -0.65 16.04
CA MET A 138 -3.14 -0.01 14.71
C MET A 138 -1.72 0.43 14.34
N ILE A 139 -0.97 1.01 15.28
CA ILE A 139 0.43 1.38 15.09
C ILE A 139 1.30 0.13 14.87
N ARG A 140 1.07 -0.95 15.62
CA ARG A 140 1.81 -2.21 15.44
C ARG A 140 1.59 -2.78 14.05
N PHE A 141 0.34 -2.82 13.58
CA PHE A 141 0.02 -3.26 12.22
C PHE A 141 0.69 -2.37 11.17
N SER A 142 0.60 -1.04 11.33
CA SER A 142 1.28 -0.08 10.45
C SER A 142 2.78 -0.32 10.39
N ARG A 143 3.44 -0.63 11.51
CA ARG A 143 4.87 -0.97 11.53
C ARG A 143 5.20 -2.25 10.78
N ILE A 144 4.35 -3.28 10.86
CA ILE A 144 4.54 -4.52 10.09
C ILE A 144 4.49 -4.22 8.59
N VAL A 145 3.49 -3.45 8.16
CA VAL A 145 3.34 -3.01 6.77
C VAL A 145 4.54 -2.18 6.33
N MET A 146 4.95 -1.20 7.15
CA MET A 146 6.13 -0.36 6.91
C MET A 146 7.41 -1.19 6.77
N SER A 147 7.63 -2.19 7.63
CA SER A 147 8.78 -3.08 7.55
C SER A 147 8.82 -3.87 6.24
N ALA A 148 7.68 -4.31 5.71
CA ALA A 148 7.64 -4.97 4.41
C ALA A 148 8.11 -4.04 3.29
N TYR A 149 7.73 -2.76 3.31
CA TYR A 149 8.22 -1.79 2.33
C TYR A 149 9.69 -1.40 2.54
N ILE A 150 10.19 -1.38 3.78
CA ILE A 150 11.63 -1.21 4.04
C ILE A 150 12.42 -2.39 3.46
N LEU A 151 11.94 -3.62 3.66
CA LEU A 151 12.57 -4.81 3.08
C LEU A 151 12.53 -4.76 1.55
N LEU A 152 11.45 -4.24 0.95
CA LEU A 152 11.37 -4.02 -0.48
C LEU A 152 12.42 -3.00 -0.97
N VAL A 153 12.59 -1.87 -0.26
CA VAL A 153 13.64 -0.88 -0.56
C VAL A 153 15.02 -1.55 -0.52
N ILE A 154 15.31 -2.33 0.50
CA ILE A 154 16.59 -3.05 0.64
C ILE A 154 16.78 -4.04 -0.52
N ALA A 155 15.76 -4.83 -0.83
CA ALA A 155 15.81 -5.83 -1.89
C ALA A 155 16.06 -5.22 -3.28
N LEU A 156 15.57 -4.00 -3.54
CA LEU A 156 15.74 -3.30 -4.82
C LEU A 156 17.09 -2.58 -4.97
N ILE A 157 17.89 -2.50 -3.90
CA ILE A 157 19.17 -1.77 -3.88
C ILE A 157 20.38 -2.72 -3.88
N ILE A 158 20.24 -3.93 -3.31
CA ILE A 158 21.30 -4.92 -3.16
C ILE A 158 21.32 -5.86 -4.36
#